data_AF-A0A814L4Q5-F1
#
_entry.id   AF-A0A814L4Q5-F1
#
_cell.length_a   1.000
_cell.length_b   1.000
_cell.length_c   1.000
_cell.angle_alpha   90.00
_cell.angle_beta   90.00
_cell.angle_gamma   90.00
#
_symmetry.space_group_name_H-M   'P 1'
#
loop_
_entity.id
_entity.type
_entity.pdbx_description
1 polymer ?
#
loop_
_entity_poly.entity_id
_entity_poly.type
_entity_poly.pdbx_seq_one_letter_code
_entity_poly.pdbx_strand_id
1 'polypeptide(L)'
;MSQAALLTIKQVIGVRSSVTNCIAFQDEQTVVYPAGGNIVLYGIDQKAQKTIPCTINSQALSTIAVSPNRRAIAIAERINDHPQVTVYDLQTGKKRKTLHTEVIKSNEIVSLLFSADSKYLLTQGKII
;
A
#
# COMPACT_ATOMS: atom_id res chain seq x y z
N MET A 1 -7.23 20.85 -31.35
CA MET A 1 -6.58 19.73 -30.63
C MET A 1 -7.52 19.33 -29.49
N SER A 2 -8.27 18.24 -29.63
CA SER A 2 -9.20 17.79 -28.58
C SER A 2 -8.39 17.19 -27.43
N GLN A 3 -8.65 17.65 -26.21
CA GLN A 3 -8.06 17.08 -25.01
C GLN A 3 -8.68 15.70 -24.81
N ALA A 4 -7.87 14.64 -24.84
CA ALA A 4 -8.34 13.28 -24.63
C ALA A 4 -8.93 13.17 -23.22
N ALA A 5 -10.17 12.68 -23.11
CA ALA A 5 -10.80 12.44 -21.82
C ALA A 5 -10.05 11.33 -21.07
N LEU A 6 -9.54 11.66 -19.88
CA LEU A 6 -8.87 10.70 -19.00
C LEU A 6 -9.89 10.08 -18.06
N LEU A 7 -10.02 8.76 -18.10
CA LEU A 7 -10.78 8.00 -17.12
C LEU A 7 -10.04 8.05 -15.78
N THR A 8 -10.76 8.39 -14.71
CA THR A 8 -10.24 8.39 -13.35
C THR A 8 -11.10 7.49 -12.47
N ILE A 9 -10.47 6.82 -11.52
CA ILE A 9 -11.20 6.00 -10.54
C ILE A 9 -11.97 6.93 -9.62
N LYS A 10 -13.30 6.83 -9.64
CA LYS A 10 -14.17 7.62 -8.75
C LYS A 10 -14.39 6.95 -7.40
N GLN A 11 -14.60 5.63 -7.42
CA GLN A 11 -14.91 4.88 -6.21
C GLN A 11 -14.48 3.42 -6.38
N VAL A 12 -13.94 2.85 -5.31
CA VAL A 12 -13.64 1.44 -5.13
C VAL A 12 -14.47 0.95 -3.94
N ILE A 13 -15.17 -0.17 -4.16
CA ILE A 13 -16.08 -0.75 -3.17
C ILE A 13 -15.54 -2.13 -2.77
N GLY A 14 -15.56 -2.41 -1.47
CA GLY A 14 -15.05 -3.65 -0.88
C GLY A 14 -13.76 -3.45 -0.09
N VAL A 15 -13.36 -4.49 0.65
CA VAL A 15 -12.11 -4.53 1.41
C VAL A 15 -11.46 -5.89 1.21
N ARG A 16 -10.13 -5.91 1.06
CA ARG A 16 -9.37 -7.15 0.96
C ARG A 16 -8.91 -7.59 2.34
N SER A 17 -9.78 -8.31 3.05
CA SER A 17 -9.52 -8.80 4.42
C SER A 17 -8.42 -9.86 4.52
N SER A 18 -8.02 -10.47 3.40
CA SER A 18 -6.90 -11.42 3.34
C SER A 18 -5.53 -10.77 3.59
N VAL A 19 -5.46 -9.44 3.61
CA VAL A 19 -4.23 -8.68 3.77
C VAL A 19 -3.95 -8.46 5.25
N THR A 20 -2.75 -8.80 5.71
CA THR A 20 -2.34 -8.55 7.10
C THR A 20 -2.22 -7.04 7.33
N ASN A 21 -2.74 -6.55 8.46
CA ASN A 21 -2.81 -5.12 8.80
C ASN A 21 -3.60 -4.29 7.78
N CYS A 22 -4.67 -4.84 7.21
CA CYS A 22 -5.45 -4.24 6.12
C CYS A 22 -6.21 -2.95 6.46
N ILE A 23 -6.22 -2.47 7.70
CA ILE A 23 -6.90 -1.22 8.07
C ILE A 23 -5.97 -0.38 8.92
N ALA A 24 -5.80 0.87 8.53
CA ALA A 24 -5.04 1.87 9.28
C ALA A 24 -5.69 3.25 9.15
N PHE A 25 -5.25 4.20 9.98
CA PHE A 25 -5.69 5.60 9.90
C PHE A 25 -4.51 6.47 9.46
N GLN A 26 -4.71 7.30 8.43
CA GLN A 26 -3.75 8.36 8.09
C GLN A 26 -3.89 9.55 9.05
N ASP A 27 -5.11 9.84 9.48
CA ASP A 27 -5.47 10.86 10.46
C ASP A 27 -6.84 10.47 11.05
N GLU A 28 -7.45 11.34 11.84
CA GLU A 28 -8.75 11.06 12.49
C GLU A 28 -9.92 10.93 11.51
N GLN A 29 -9.78 11.47 10.29
CA GLN A 29 -10.86 11.53 9.31
C GLN A 29 -10.62 10.63 8.09
N THR A 30 -9.42 10.05 7.96
CA THR A 30 -9.01 9.29 6.77
C THR A 30 -8.61 7.87 7.11
N VAL A 31 -9.42 6.90 6.67
CA VAL A 31 -9.15 5.47 6.78
C VAL A 31 -8.40 4.98 5.55
N VAL A 32 -7.41 4.14 5.76
CA VAL A 32 -6.57 3.53 4.73
C VAL A 32 -6.79 2.03 4.71
N TYR A 33 -7.17 1.48 3.55
CA TYR A 33 -7.41 0.04 3.40
C TYR A 33 -7.20 -0.44 1.95
N PRO A 34 -6.84 -1.72 1.73
CA PRO A 34 -6.72 -2.28 0.39
C PRO A 34 -8.10 -2.67 -0.15
N ALA A 35 -8.35 -2.34 -1.42
CA ALA A 35 -9.53 -2.76 -2.17
C ALA A 35 -9.18 -3.00 -3.64
N GLY A 36 -9.47 -4.21 -4.14
CA GLY A 36 -9.02 -4.64 -5.47
C GLY A 36 -7.50 -4.57 -5.60
N GLY A 37 -7.02 -3.90 -6.66
CA GLY A 37 -5.61 -3.59 -6.91
C GLY A 37 -5.20 -2.19 -6.46
N ASN A 38 -5.84 -1.62 -5.44
CA ASN A 38 -5.55 -0.28 -4.95
C ASN A 38 -5.50 -0.23 -3.43
N ILE A 39 -4.74 0.71 -2.89
CA ILE A 39 -4.93 1.21 -1.52
C ILE A 39 -5.85 2.42 -1.60
N VAL A 40 -6.93 2.38 -0.83
CA VAL A 40 -7.93 3.42 -0.74
C VAL A 40 -7.66 4.26 0.51
N LEU A 41 -7.65 5.57 0.33
CA LEU A 41 -7.68 6.57 1.39
C LEU A 41 -9.09 7.17 1.36
N TYR A 42 -9.92 6.78 2.32
CA TYR A 42 -11.31 7.21 2.41
C TYR A 42 -11.48 8.27 3.48
N GLY A 43 -11.87 9.49 3.06
CA GLY A 43 -12.26 10.56 3.97
C GLY A 43 -13.69 10.34 4.46
N ILE A 44 -13.86 10.13 5.76
CA ILE A 44 -15.14 9.80 6.40
C ILE A 44 -16.16 10.93 6.18
N ASP A 45 -15.76 12.17 6.49
CA ASP A 45 -16.67 13.32 6.44
C ASP A 45 -17.03 13.72 5.01
N GLN A 46 -16.02 13.73 4.13
CA GLN A 46 -16.16 14.16 2.74
C GLN A 46 -16.77 13.06 1.85
N LYS A 47 -16.79 11.80 2.33
CA LYS A 47 -17.15 10.60 1.57
C LYS A 47 -16.39 10.46 0.25
N ALA A 48 -15.18 11.00 0.20
CA ALA A 48 -14.32 11.03 -0.98
C ALA A 48 -13.22 9.99 -0.86
N GLN A 49 -12.79 9.42 -1.99
CA GLN A 49 -11.70 8.46 -2.06
C GLN A 49 -10.53 9.03 -2.85
N LYS A 50 -9.33 8.80 -2.33
CA LYS A 50 -8.09 8.83 -3.11
C LYS A 50 -7.56 7.41 -3.21
N THR A 51 -6.92 7.08 -4.32
CA THR A 51 -6.36 5.74 -4.52
C THR A 51 -4.87 5.80 -4.81
N ILE A 52 -4.13 4.84 -4.25
CA ILE A 52 -2.75 4.54 -4.63
C ILE A 52 -2.82 3.20 -5.38
N PRO A 53 -2.51 3.17 -6.69
CA PRO A 53 -2.53 1.93 -7.45
C PRO A 53 -1.39 1.02 -7.01
N CYS A 54 -1.70 -0.28 -6.94
CA CYS A 54 -0.70 -1.34 -6.81
C CYS A 54 0.21 -1.37 -8.04
N THR A 55 1.37 -2.01 -7.93
CA THR A 55 2.32 -2.09 -9.03
C THR A 55 1.72 -2.87 -10.20
N ILE A 56 2.02 -2.42 -11.43
CA ILE A 56 1.64 -3.14 -12.65
C ILE A 56 2.28 -4.54 -12.61
N ASN A 57 1.51 -5.58 -12.92
CA ASN A 57 1.87 -7.01 -12.80
C ASN A 57 1.93 -7.56 -11.36
N SER A 58 1.39 -6.83 -10.38
CA SER A 58 1.17 -7.36 -9.05
C SER A 58 0.18 -8.51 -9.08
N GLN A 59 0.62 -9.69 -8.64
CA GLN A 59 -0.24 -10.87 -8.56
C GLN A 59 -1.09 -10.85 -7.28
N ALA A 60 -0.51 -10.36 -6.19
CA ALA A 60 -1.18 -10.27 -4.90
C ALA A 60 -0.55 -9.20 -4.03
N LEU A 61 -1.40 -8.49 -3.28
CA LEU A 61 -1.00 -7.65 -2.16
C LEU A 61 -1.05 -8.51 -0.90
N SER A 62 0.04 -8.55 -0.13
CA SER A 62 0.17 -9.43 1.02
C SER A 62 -0.01 -8.69 2.35
N THR A 63 0.60 -7.52 2.52
CA THR A 63 0.51 -6.73 3.75
C THR A 63 0.78 -5.25 3.50
N ILE A 64 0.28 -4.40 4.40
CA ILE A 64 0.59 -2.96 4.43
C ILE A 64 1.04 -2.54 5.83
N ALA A 65 1.74 -1.41 5.92
CA ALA A 65 2.03 -0.75 7.19
C ALA A 65 2.03 0.77 7.02
N VAL A 66 1.37 1.49 7.93
CA VAL A 66 1.46 2.95 8.02
C VAL A 66 2.55 3.31 9.03
N SER A 67 3.42 4.24 8.66
CA SER A 67 4.45 4.77 9.56
C SER A 67 3.85 5.48 10.78
N PRO A 68 4.49 5.44 11.97
CA PRO A 68 3.95 6.08 13.18
C PRO A 68 3.63 7.57 13.04
N ASN A 69 4.44 8.32 12.29
CA ASN A 69 4.18 9.72 11.98
C ASN A 69 3.09 9.95 10.90
N ARG A 70 2.49 8.87 10.38
CA ARG A 70 1.39 8.84 9.40
C ARG A 70 1.68 9.53 8.06
N ARG A 71 2.96 9.69 7.71
CA ARG A 71 3.38 10.34 6.45
C ARG A 71 3.67 9.36 5.32
N ALA A 72 3.92 8.10 5.66
CA ALA A 72 4.23 7.06 4.69
C ALA A 72 3.42 5.78 4.93
N ILE A 73 3.18 5.06 3.84
CA ILE A 73 2.67 3.69 3.82
C ILE A 73 3.66 2.80 3.08
N ALA A 74 3.98 1.65 3.65
CA ALA A 74 4.68 0.56 2.98
C ALA A 74 3.66 -0.48 2.52
N ILE A 75 3.80 -0.93 1.27
CA ILE A 75 2.95 -1.92 0.64
C ILE A 75 3.84 -3.07 0.18
N ALA A 76 3.52 -4.28 0.62
CA ALA A 76 4.16 -5.50 0.13
C ALA A 76 3.29 -6.19 -0.91
N GLU A 77 3.93 -6.52 -2.03
CA GLU A 77 3.29 -7.13 -3.19
C GLU A 77 4.12 -8.32 -3.67
N ARG A 78 3.45 -9.33 -4.21
CA ARG A 78 4.08 -10.40 -4.99
C ARG A 78 4.13 -9.97 -6.45
N ILE A 79 5.34 -9.69 -6.94
CA ILE A 79 5.60 -9.29 -8.32
C ILE A 79 6.35 -10.44 -8.98
N ASN A 80 5.68 -11.18 -9.87
CA ASN A 80 6.19 -12.44 -10.41
C ASN A 80 6.61 -13.40 -9.27
N ASP A 81 7.85 -13.89 -9.29
CA ASP A 81 8.41 -14.78 -8.28
C ASP A 81 9.20 -14.07 -7.17
N HIS A 82 9.07 -12.74 -7.07
CA HIS A 82 9.79 -11.94 -6.08
C HIS A 82 8.85 -11.08 -5.22
N PRO A 83 9.18 -10.92 -3.92
CA PRO A 83 8.50 -9.94 -3.10
C PRO A 83 9.02 -8.54 -3.42
N GLN A 84 8.12 -7.56 -3.49
CA GLN A 84 8.47 -6.16 -3.60
C GLN A 84 7.80 -5.37 -2.49
N VAL A 85 8.56 -4.48 -1.84
CA VAL A 85 8.00 -3.52 -0.88
C VAL A 85 8.14 -2.12 -1.45
N THR A 86 7.02 -1.42 -1.65
CA THR A 86 7.04 -0.04 -2.12
C THR A 86 6.51 0.88 -1.03
N VAL A 87 7.26 1.96 -0.76
CA VAL A 87 6.91 3.01 0.19
C VAL A 87 6.35 4.19 -0.56
N TYR A 88 5.14 4.61 -0.20
CA TYR A 88 4.45 5.78 -0.74
C TYR A 88 4.30 6.85 0.32
N ASP A 89 4.26 8.10 -0.12
CA ASP A 89 3.88 9.25 0.67
C ASP A 89 2.34 9.31 0.79
N LEU A 90 1.80 9.33 2.00
CA LEU A 90 0.35 9.33 2.23
C LEU A 90 -0.32 10.66 1.90
N GLN A 91 0.42 11.78 1.94
CA GLN A 91 -0.15 13.10 1.64
C GLN A 91 -0.30 13.32 0.14
N THR A 92 0.73 12.96 -0.62
CA THR A 92 0.83 13.20 -2.07
C THR A 92 0.45 12.00 -2.92
N GLY A 93 0.40 10.79 -2.34
CA GLY A 93 0.21 9.53 -3.06
C GLY A 93 1.41 9.13 -3.91
N LYS A 94 2.53 9.86 -3.84
CA LYS A 94 3.70 9.61 -4.69
C LYS A 94 4.57 8.50 -4.12
N LYS A 95 5.13 7.69 -5.02
CA LYS A 95 6.12 6.67 -4.67
C LYS A 95 7.39 7.36 -4.14
N ARG A 96 7.81 6.99 -2.92
CA ARG A 96 9.06 7.45 -2.31
C ARG A 96 10.21 6.50 -2.62
N LYS A 97 10.01 5.19 -2.43
CA LYS A 97 11.08 4.19 -2.59
C LYS A 97 10.49 2.82 -2.91
N THR A 98 11.21 2.05 -3.73
CA THR A 98 10.97 0.61 -3.90
C THR A 98 12.14 -0.13 -3.27
N LEU A 99 11.83 -1.15 -2.48
CA LEU A 99 12.77 -1.98 -1.76
C LEU A 99 12.67 -3.41 -2.31
N HIS A 100 13.84 -3.96 -2.63
CA HIS A 100 14.02 -5.33 -3.06
C HIS A 100 14.92 -6.03 -2.06
N THR A 101 14.78 -7.35 -1.92
CA THR A 101 15.65 -8.16 -1.08
C THR A 101 15.95 -9.46 -1.79
N GLU A 102 17.23 -9.78 -1.91
CA GLU A 102 17.71 -11.06 -2.44
C GLU A 102 17.89 -12.09 -1.33
N VAL A 103 17.82 -11.65 -0.06
CA VAL A 103 18.01 -12.50 1.13
C VAL A 103 16.80 -13.40 1.34
N ILE A 104 15.60 -12.90 1.01
CA ILE A 104 14.36 -13.66 1.16
C ILE A 104 14.17 -14.50 -0.10
N LYS A 105 14.39 -15.82 0.01
CA LYS A 105 14.17 -16.79 -1.07
C LYS A 105 12.69 -17.12 -1.33
N SER A 106 11.79 -16.36 -0.72
CA SER A 106 10.34 -16.51 -0.82
C SER A 106 9.75 -15.35 -1.58
N ASN A 107 8.64 -15.58 -2.28
CA ASN A 107 7.94 -14.57 -3.07
C ASN A 107 6.95 -13.73 -2.24
N GLU A 108 6.90 -13.94 -0.92
CA GLU A 108 5.89 -13.34 -0.05
C GLU A 108 6.49 -12.70 1.21
N ILE A 109 6.16 -11.42 1.43
CA ILE A 109 6.34 -10.73 2.71
C ILE A 109 5.02 -10.82 3.47
N VAL A 110 5.05 -11.38 4.67
CA VAL A 110 3.85 -11.64 5.49
C VAL A 110 3.55 -10.52 6.48
N SER A 111 4.56 -9.73 6.84
CA SER A 111 4.43 -8.63 7.79
C SER A 111 5.41 -7.49 7.51
N LEU A 112 4.95 -6.27 7.82
CA LEU A 112 5.70 -5.02 7.73
C LEU A 112 5.51 -4.23 9.02
N LEU A 113 6.57 -3.60 9.51
CA LEU A 113 6.49 -2.69 10.66
C LEU A 113 7.52 -1.57 10.55
N PHE A 114 7.07 -0.33 10.66
CA PHE A 114 7.96 0.81 10.78
C PHE A 114 8.52 0.92 12.20
N SER A 115 9.77 1.38 12.33
CA SER A 115 10.32 1.79 13.62
C SER A 115 9.53 2.97 14.20
N ALA A 116 9.58 3.13 15.53
CA ALA A 116 8.86 4.20 16.23
C ALA A 116 9.22 5.62 15.72
N ASP A 117 10.45 5.81 15.25
CA ASP A 117 10.93 7.07 14.66
C ASP A 117 10.64 7.21 13.15
N SER A 118 9.92 6.26 12.56
CA SER A 118 9.59 6.17 11.13
C SER A 118 10.79 6.07 10.16
N LYS A 119 12.02 5.82 10.65
CA LYS A 119 13.22 5.79 9.78
C LYS A 119 13.52 4.43 9.18
N TYR A 120 13.15 3.36 9.86
CA TYR A 120 13.42 1.99 9.46
C TYR A 120 12.13 1.23 9.19
N LEU A 121 12.22 0.24 8.31
CA LEU A 121 11.12 -0.67 8.00
C LEU A 121 11.63 -2.09 8.19
N LEU A 122 11.02 -2.83 9.11
CA LEU A 122 11.21 -4.26 9.27
C LEU A 122 10.29 -4.98 8.27
N THR A 123 10.84 -5.99 7.59
CA THR A 123 10.09 -6.86 6.69
C THR A 123 10.26 -8.31 7.13
N GLN A 124 9.17 -9.06 7.18
CA GLN A 124 9.19 -10.49 7.50
C GLN A 124 8.79 -11.28 6.26
N GLY A 125 9.72 -12.06 5.71
CA GLY A 125 9.45 -13.01 4.65
C GLY A 125 8.74 -14.27 5.17
N LYS A 126 7.97 -14.92 4.31
CA LYS A 126 7.46 -16.26 4.57
C LYS A 126 8.59 -17.28 4.47
N ILE A 127 8.71 -18.16 5.48
CA ILE A 127 9.60 -19.32 5.39
C ILE A 127 8.89 -20.39 4.54
N ILE A 128 9.63 -20.99 3.61
CA ILE A 128 9.16 -22.09 2.75
C ILE A 128 9.65 -23.41 3.34
#